data_AF-A0A4S8JS36-F1
#
_entry.id   AF-A0A4S8JS36-F1
#
_cell.length_a   1.000
_cell.length_b   1.000
_cell.length_c   1.000
_cell.angle_alpha   90.00
_cell.angle_beta   90.00
_cell.angle_gamma   90.00
#
_symmetry.space_group_name_H-M   'P 1'
#
loop_
_entity.id
_entity.type
_entity.pdbx_description
1 polymer ?
#
loop_
_entity_poly.entity_id
_entity_poly.type
_entity_poly.pdbx_seq_one_letter_code
_entity_poly.pdbx_strand_id
1 'polypeptide(L)'
;MAAVAIDAGSNVLIAGFASPDQDPSLIPPTKMKRVVEDDDGADASMIEEVTGDSVAREFIMDWNAMEDLLRHVLYTNLGWADGGGLILFTDPLFTPKAVGEQLVKVMFETFNVSGFYASEQAILSLYAIGCMSECTVDIGHGKIEILSVTQE
;
A
#
# COMPACT_ATOMS: atom_id res chain seq x y z
N MET A 1 -20.17 1.58 -4.48
CA MET A 1 -18.98 1.32 -3.62
C MET A 1 -17.83 2.08 -4.25
N ALA A 2 -17.14 2.93 -3.49
CA ALA A 2 -16.03 3.72 -4.01
C ALA A 2 -14.75 2.85 -4.07
N ALA A 3 -13.93 3.06 -5.10
CA ALA A 3 -12.61 2.43 -5.18
C ALA A 3 -11.68 3.09 -4.15
N VAL A 4 -10.71 2.34 -3.62
CA VAL A 4 -9.67 2.84 -2.72
C VAL A 4 -8.34 2.83 -3.47
N ALA A 5 -7.61 3.93 -3.42
CA ALA A 5 -6.23 4.00 -3.88
C ALA A 5 -5.28 3.90 -2.69
N ILE A 6 -4.25 3.07 -2.81
CA ILE A 6 -3.23 2.82 -1.79
C ILE A 6 -1.86 3.01 -2.43
N ASP A 7 -1.08 3.93 -1.87
CA ASP A 7 0.32 4.14 -2.22
C ASP A 7 1.22 3.72 -1.05
N ALA A 8 1.95 2.62 -1.23
CA ALA A 8 2.75 1.99 -0.19
C ALA A 8 4.22 2.45 -0.25
N GLY A 9 4.47 3.69 0.15
CA GLY A 9 5.82 4.23 0.26
C GLY A 9 6.61 3.64 1.44
N SER A 10 7.94 3.73 1.38
CA SER A 10 8.82 3.21 2.43
C SER A 10 8.64 3.87 3.81
N ASN A 11 8.22 5.14 3.85
CA ASN A 11 8.12 5.93 5.10
C ASN A 11 6.69 6.44 5.39
N VAL A 12 5.84 6.48 4.36
CA VAL A 12 4.44 6.88 4.48
C VAL A 12 3.64 5.99 3.55
N LEU A 13 2.58 5.39 4.09
CA LEU A 13 1.51 4.79 3.31
C LEU A 13 0.39 5.83 3.15
N ILE A 14 -0.02 6.09 1.92
CA ILE A 14 -1.10 7.01 1.60
C ILE A 14 -2.29 6.19 1.14
N ALA A 15 -3.47 6.39 1.71
CA ALA A 15 -4.66 5.68 1.29
C ALA A 15 -5.90 6.56 1.33
N GLY A 16 -6.77 6.43 0.33
CA GLY A 16 -7.99 7.22 0.25
C GLY A 16 -8.99 6.66 -0.74
N PHE A 17 -10.24 7.09 -0.62
CA PHE A 17 -11.24 6.79 -1.65
C PHE A 17 -10.91 7.56 -2.92
N ALA A 18 -11.13 6.94 -4.09
CA ALA A 18 -11.01 7.56 -5.40
C ALA A 18 -12.19 8.52 -5.64
N SER A 19 -12.25 9.57 -4.84
CA SER A 19 -13.24 10.65 -4.91
C SER A 19 -12.50 11.99 -4.95
N PRO A 20 -12.88 12.91 -5.84
CA PRO A 20 -12.24 14.22 -5.93
C PRO A 20 -12.49 15.11 -4.69
N ASP A 21 -13.51 14.80 -3.89
CA ASP A 21 -13.96 15.64 -2.77
C ASP A 21 -13.35 15.23 -1.42
N GLN A 22 -12.52 14.19 -1.38
CA GLN A 22 -11.95 13.64 -0.15
C GLN A 22 -10.42 13.56 -0.22
N ASP A 23 -9.75 14.24 0.69
CA ASP A 23 -8.30 14.14 0.85
C ASP A 23 -7.89 12.73 1.32
N PRO A 24 -6.79 12.17 0.80
CA PRO A 24 -6.30 10.87 1.24
C PRO A 24 -5.72 10.94 2.65
N SER A 25 -5.80 9.82 3.37
CA SER A 25 -5.18 9.65 4.68
C SER A 25 -3.69 9.34 4.55
N LEU A 26 -2.86 10.07 5.29
CA LEU A 26 -1.41 9.86 5.39
C LEU A 26 -1.08 9.05 6.65
N ILE A 27 -0.50 7.86 6.47
CA ILE A 27 -0.31 6.88 7.54
C ILE A 27 1.18 6.48 7.56
N PRO A 28 1.99 7.02 8.48
CA PRO A 28 3.38 6.61 8.61
C PRO A 28 3.47 5.17 9.17
N PRO A 29 4.06 4.20 8.44
CA PRO A 29 4.20 2.81 8.89
C PRO A 29 4.95 2.69 10.21
N THR A 30 5.91 3.59 10.47
CA THR A 30 6.72 3.68 11.70
C THR A 30 5.89 3.89 12.97
N LYS A 31 4.58 4.15 12.88
CA LYS A 31 3.70 4.28 14.04
C LYS A 31 2.91 3.02 14.38
N MET A 32 3.14 1.89 13.69
CA MET A 32 2.43 0.65 13.98
C MET A 32 3.06 -0.13 15.13
N LYS A 33 2.29 -0.25 16.22
CA LYS A 33 2.57 -1.13 17.35
C LYS A 33 1.75 -2.40 17.19
N ARG A 34 2.39 -3.56 17.07
CA ARG A 34 1.69 -4.84 17.04
C ARG A 34 1.42 -5.26 18.48
N VAL A 35 0.16 -5.49 18.81
CA VAL A 35 -0.20 -6.13 20.07
C VAL A 35 -0.18 -7.63 19.80
N VAL A 36 0.75 -8.36 20.41
CA VAL A 36 0.73 -9.82 20.41
C VAL A 36 -0.09 -10.24 21.62
N GLU A 37 -1.26 -10.81 21.37
CA GLU A 37 -2.06 -11.48 22.40
C GLU A 37 -1.46 -12.87 22.63
N ASP A 38 -0.99 -13.13 23.84
CA ASP A 38 -0.47 -14.44 24.25
C ASP A 38 -1.68 -15.35 24.55
N ASP A 39 -1.74 -16.53 23.93
CA ASP A 39 -2.85 -17.50 24.06
C ASP A 39 -2.90 -18.19 25.44
N ASP A 40 -2.03 -17.80 26.38
CA ASP A 40 -1.91 -18.41 27.71
C ASP A 40 -2.48 -17.49 28.80
N GLY A 41 -3.81 -17.38 28.85
CA GLY A 41 -4.63 -17.12 30.06
C GLY A 41 -4.21 -16.01 31.05
N ALA A 42 -3.33 -15.09 30.69
CA ALA A 42 -2.80 -14.05 31.53
C ALA A 42 -2.78 -12.74 30.75
N ASP A 43 -3.50 -11.76 31.31
CA ASP A 43 -3.72 -10.40 30.82
C ASP A 43 -2.40 -9.60 30.72
N ALA A 44 -1.57 -9.96 29.74
CA ALA A 44 -0.30 -9.32 29.43
C ALA A 44 -0.19 -9.17 27.90
N SER A 45 -0.90 -8.18 27.36
CA SER A 45 -0.72 -7.75 25.97
C SER A 45 0.72 -7.24 25.79
N MET A 46 1.60 -8.03 25.16
CA MET A 46 2.93 -7.56 24.81
C MET A 46 2.81 -6.68 23.57
N ILE A 47 3.12 -5.40 23.73
CA ILE A 47 3.10 -4.47 22.61
C ILE A 47 4.50 -4.46 21.99
N GLU A 48 4.67 -5.28 20.97
CA GLU A 48 5.86 -5.27 20.13
C GLU A 48 5.78 -4.03 19.23
N GLU A 49 6.65 -3.05 19.46
CA GLU A 49 6.92 -2.07 18.42
C GLU A 49 7.40 -2.86 17.20
N VAL A 50 6.72 -2.73 16.07
CA VAL A 50 7.20 -3.28 14.80
C VAL A 50 8.37 -2.39 14.38
N THR A 51 9.52 -2.54 15.06
CA THR A 51 10.81 -1.90 14.75
C THR A 51 11.50 -2.61 13.59
N GLY A 52 10.72 -3.07 12.61
CA GLY A 52 11.21 -3.60 11.35
C GLY A 52 10.52 -2.84 10.23
N ASP A 53 11.30 -2.25 9.33
CA ASP A 53 10.78 -1.61 8.12
C ASP A 53 9.99 -2.66 7.31
N SER A 54 8.67 -2.74 7.51
CA SER A 54 7.80 -3.68 6.78
C SER A 54 7.90 -3.48 5.27
N VAL A 55 8.23 -2.25 4.89
CA VAL A 55 8.56 -1.83 3.53
C VAL A 55 9.96 -1.23 3.55
N ALA A 56 10.93 -1.90 2.93
CA ALA A 56 12.30 -1.39 2.77
C ALA A 56 12.58 -1.12 1.29
N ARG A 57 12.94 0.12 0.95
CA ARG A 57 13.14 0.56 -0.45
C ARG A 57 11.94 0.24 -1.34
N GLU A 58 10.74 0.37 -0.77
CA GLU A 58 9.45 0.13 -1.44
C GLU A 58 9.18 -1.34 -1.77
N PHE A 59 10.00 -2.27 -1.25
CA PHE A 59 9.72 -3.70 -1.28
C PHE A 59 9.13 -4.16 0.05
N ILE A 60 8.10 -5.00 -0.05
CA ILE A 60 7.46 -5.64 1.09
C ILE A 60 8.40 -6.73 1.61
N MET A 61 8.97 -6.51 2.79
CA MET A 61 9.91 -7.44 3.43
C MET A 61 9.19 -8.43 4.35
N ASP A 62 8.11 -7.99 4.98
CA ASP A 62 7.27 -8.81 5.85
C ASP A 62 5.80 -8.68 5.44
N TRP A 63 5.25 -9.77 4.92
CA TRP A 63 3.86 -9.84 4.48
C TRP A 63 2.86 -9.82 5.63
N ASN A 64 3.21 -10.38 6.80
CA ASN A 64 2.31 -10.36 7.95
C ASN A 64 2.14 -8.93 8.46
N ALA A 65 3.25 -8.20 8.58
CA ALA A 65 3.21 -6.79 8.95
C ALA A 65 2.49 -5.92 7.92
N MET A 66 2.66 -6.21 6.62
CA MET A 66 1.91 -5.52 5.55
C MET A 66 0.40 -5.79 5.64
N GLU A 67 -0.02 -7.04 5.90
CA GLU A 67 -1.43 -7.36 6.08
C GLU A 67 -2.04 -6.63 7.27
N ASP A 68 -1.35 -6.60 8.42
CA ASP A 68 -1.82 -5.88 9.61
C ASP A 68 -1.91 -4.37 9.35
N LEU A 69 -0.95 -3.82 8.61
CA LEU A 69 -0.97 -2.42 8.16
C LEU A 69 -2.20 -2.14 7.30
N LEU A 70 -2.42 -2.96 6.27
CA LEU A 70 -3.55 -2.80 5.36
C LEU A 70 -4.90 -2.97 6.08
N ARG A 71 -5.01 -3.90 7.04
CA ARG A 71 -6.23 -4.06 7.87
C ARG A 71 -6.53 -2.79 8.63
N HIS A 72 -5.55 -2.21 9.30
CA HIS A 72 -5.75 -0.97 10.05
C HIS A 72 -6.09 0.21 9.13
N VAL A 73 -5.40 0.34 7.99
CA VAL A 73 -5.65 1.40 7.01
C VAL A 73 -7.07 1.31 6.45
N LEU A 74 -7.45 0.13 5.97
CA LEU A 74 -8.73 -0.06 5.29
C LEU A 74 -9.91 -0.03 6.27
N TYR A 75 -9.86 -0.84 7.32
CA TYR A 75 -11.00 -1.04 8.20
C TYR A 75 -11.09 -0.01 9.31
N THR A 76 -9.97 0.34 9.94
CA THR A 76 -9.96 1.28 11.08
C THR A 76 -9.94 2.73 10.63
N ASN A 77 -9.11 3.07 9.64
CA ASN A 77 -8.94 4.47 9.23
C ASN A 77 -9.96 4.90 8.18
N LEU A 78 -10.07 4.14 7.08
CA LEU A 78 -11.00 4.47 5.98
C LEU A 78 -12.43 3.98 6.22
N GLY A 79 -12.67 3.10 7.19
CA GLY A 79 -13.99 2.51 7.43
C GLY A 79 -14.50 1.73 6.20
N TRP A 80 -13.59 1.15 5.42
CA TRP A 80 -13.92 0.36 4.25
C TRP A 80 -14.72 -0.87 4.68
N ALA A 81 -15.87 -1.11 4.05
CA ALA A 81 -16.71 -2.25 4.41
C ALA A 81 -16.06 -3.56 3.94
N ASP A 82 -15.98 -4.54 4.84
CA ASP A 82 -15.41 -5.86 4.56
C ASP A 82 -16.07 -6.52 3.34
N GLY A 83 -15.26 -6.76 2.32
CA GLY A 83 -15.65 -7.48 1.11
C GLY A 83 -16.32 -6.61 0.05
N GLY A 84 -15.83 -6.72 -1.19
CA GLY A 84 -16.54 -6.24 -2.37
C GLY A 84 -16.08 -4.91 -2.96
N GLY A 85 -15.07 -4.26 -2.39
CA GLY A 85 -14.52 -3.01 -2.93
C GLY A 85 -13.49 -3.24 -4.05
N LEU A 86 -13.12 -2.13 -4.71
CA LEU A 86 -12.06 -2.09 -5.71
C LEU A 86 -10.82 -1.43 -5.09
N ILE A 87 -9.65 -2.03 -5.28
CA ILE A 87 -8.38 -1.47 -4.80
C ILE A 87 -7.46 -1.18 -5.99
N LEU A 88 -6.98 0.07 -6.06
CA LEU A 88 -5.83 0.47 -6.84
C LEU A 88 -4.62 0.52 -5.91
N PHE A 89 -3.56 -0.21 -6.25
CA PHE A 89 -2.32 -0.25 -5.48
C PHE A 89 -1.18 0.30 -6.34
N THR A 90 -0.28 1.07 -5.73
CA THR A 90 0.93 1.52 -6.42
C THR A 90 2.06 0.53 -6.22
N ASP A 91 2.76 0.20 -7.29
CA ASP A 91 3.91 -0.69 -7.27
C ASP A 91 5.14 0.08 -7.77
N PRO A 92 6.34 -0.13 -7.22
CA PRO A 92 7.56 0.47 -7.77
C PRO A 92 7.85 -0.08 -9.18
N LEU A 93 8.69 0.60 -9.97
CA LEU A 93 9.08 0.01 -11.25
C LEU A 93 9.90 -1.26 -11.03
N PHE A 94 9.71 -2.18 -11.98
CA PHE A 94 10.40 -3.46 -12.06
C PHE A 94 10.17 -4.38 -10.85
N THR A 95 8.99 -4.30 -10.23
CA THR A 95 8.60 -5.26 -9.19
C THR A 95 8.68 -6.69 -9.73
N PRO A 96 9.38 -7.60 -9.02
CA PRO A 96 9.45 -9.00 -9.43
C PRO A 96 8.05 -9.62 -9.50
N LYS A 97 7.79 -10.42 -10.53
CA LYS A 97 6.50 -11.08 -10.74
C LYS A 97 5.98 -11.84 -9.51
N ALA A 98 6.88 -12.51 -8.78
CA ALA A 98 6.53 -13.25 -7.57
C ALA A 98 5.95 -12.35 -6.46
N VAL A 99 6.44 -11.10 -6.33
CA VAL A 99 5.93 -10.12 -5.36
C VAL A 99 4.54 -9.66 -5.78
N GLY A 100 4.35 -9.36 -7.07
CA GLY A 100 3.03 -9.00 -7.61
C GLY A 100 2.00 -10.13 -7.47
N GLU A 101 2.39 -11.38 -7.74
CA GLU A 101 1.52 -12.55 -7.55
C GLU A 101 1.13 -12.73 -6.07
N GLN A 102 2.06 -12.54 -5.15
CA GLN A 102 1.80 -12.59 -3.71
C GLN A 102 0.87 -11.45 -3.26
N LEU A 103 1.05 -10.24 -3.78
CA LEU A 103 0.19 -9.09 -3.49
C LEU A 103 -1.26 -9.36 -3.94
N VAL A 104 -1.43 -9.83 -5.18
CA VAL A 104 -2.74 -10.20 -5.72
C VAL A 104 -3.40 -11.28 -4.86
N LYS A 105 -2.62 -12.30 -4.45
CA LYS A 105 -3.11 -13.37 -3.57
C LYS A 105 -3.64 -12.82 -2.27
N VAL A 106 -2.86 -11.98 -1.56
CA VAL A 106 -3.29 -11.35 -0.30
C VAL A 106 -4.56 -10.53 -0.50
N MET A 107 -4.65 -9.74 -1.58
CA MET A 107 -5.81 -8.88 -1.81
C MET A 107 -7.10 -9.66 -2.05
N PHE A 108 -7.05 -10.75 -2.82
CA PHE A 108 -8.24 -11.57 -3.09
C PHE A 108 -8.55 -12.57 -1.97
N GLU A 109 -7.55 -13.29 -1.45
CA GLU A 109 -7.78 -14.35 -0.45
C GLU A 109 -8.00 -13.78 0.95
N THR A 110 -7.24 -12.75 1.34
CA THR A 110 -7.30 -12.17 2.69
C THR A 110 -8.31 -11.03 2.79
N PHE A 111 -8.33 -10.12 1.82
CA PHE A 111 -9.20 -8.92 1.86
C PHE A 111 -10.49 -9.06 1.04
N ASN A 112 -10.67 -10.15 0.29
CA ASN A 112 -11.88 -10.45 -0.48
C ASN A 112 -12.35 -9.26 -1.35
N VAL A 113 -11.39 -8.60 -2.02
CA VAL A 113 -11.68 -7.50 -2.95
C VAL A 113 -12.47 -8.01 -4.15
N SER A 114 -13.37 -7.19 -4.71
CA SER A 114 -14.06 -7.50 -5.97
C SER A 114 -13.17 -7.25 -7.19
N GLY A 115 -12.20 -6.36 -7.06
CA GLY A 115 -11.28 -6.04 -8.14
C GLY A 115 -10.02 -5.38 -7.60
N PHE A 116 -8.91 -5.68 -8.26
CA PHE A 116 -7.59 -5.23 -7.88
C PHE A 116 -6.84 -4.80 -9.13
N TYR A 117 -6.15 -3.67 -9.05
CA TYR A 117 -5.22 -3.23 -10.08
C TYR A 117 -3.96 -2.68 -9.42
N ALA A 118 -2.80 -3.12 -9.89
CA ALA A 118 -1.51 -2.57 -9.51
C ALA A 118 -0.99 -1.73 -10.68
N SER A 119 -0.51 -0.52 -10.39
CA SER A 119 0.06 0.38 -11.39
C SER A 119 1.35 0.99 -10.89
N GLU A 120 2.26 1.29 -11.79
CA GLU A 120 3.55 1.85 -11.45
C GLU A 120 3.45 3.30 -10.96
N GLN A 121 4.10 3.64 -9.85
CA GLN A 121 4.07 4.98 -9.24
C GLN A 121 4.44 6.11 -10.23
N ALA A 122 5.51 5.91 -11.01
CA ALA A 122 5.96 6.89 -12.00
C ALA A 122 4.93 7.12 -13.12
N ILE A 123 4.18 6.07 -13.51
CA ILE A 123 3.14 6.18 -14.53
C ILE A 123 1.92 6.93 -13.97
N LEU A 124 1.52 6.64 -12.74
CA LEU A 124 0.44 7.37 -12.08
C LEU A 124 0.76 8.86 -11.92
N SER A 125 2.02 9.20 -11.64
CA SER A 125 2.50 10.58 -11.59
C SER A 125 2.33 11.31 -12.93
N LEU A 126 2.60 10.63 -14.06
CA LEU A 126 2.37 11.18 -15.40
C LEU A 126 0.87 11.37 -15.69
N TYR A 127 0.04 10.39 -15.32
CA TYR A 127 -1.40 10.51 -15.48
C TYR A 127 -1.98 11.68 -14.67
N ALA A 128 -1.45 11.95 -13.48
CA ALA A 128 -1.89 13.07 -12.65
C ALA A 128 -1.67 14.44 -13.31
N ILE A 129 -0.63 14.59 -14.14
CA ILE A 129 -0.36 15.83 -14.89
C ILE A 129 -0.99 15.84 -16.30
N GLY A 130 -1.56 14.72 -16.75
CA GLY A 130 -2.16 14.58 -18.08
C GLY A 130 -1.14 14.47 -19.23
N CYS A 131 0.11 14.10 -18.92
CA CYS A 131 1.16 13.89 -19.92
C CYS A 131 1.32 12.40 -20.24
N MET A 132 1.58 12.08 -21.51
CA MET A 132 1.73 10.69 -21.99
C MET A 132 3.13 10.36 -22.55
N SER A 133 3.97 11.39 -22.79
CA SER A 133 5.31 11.23 -23.37
C SER A 133 6.31 12.17 -22.68
N GLU A 134 6.76 11.79 -21.48
CA GLU A 134 7.65 12.60 -20.65
C GLU A 134 8.56 11.72 -19.78
N CYS A 135 9.61 12.33 -19.20
CA CYS A 135 10.48 11.71 -18.21
C CYS A 135 10.04 12.08 -16.80
N THR A 136 9.71 11.08 -15.98
CA THR A 136 9.42 11.24 -14.56
C THR A 136 10.65 10.92 -13.74
N VAL A 137 10.94 11.77 -12.77
CA VAL A 137 11.96 11.54 -11.74
C VAL A 137 11.26 11.53 -10.39
N ASP A 138 11.07 10.34 -9.83
CA ASP A 138 10.51 10.17 -8.50
C ASP A 138 11.64 10.01 -7.47
N ILE A 139 11.58 10.80 -6.40
CA ILE A 139 12.59 10.87 -5.34
C ILE A 139 11.89 10.55 -4.02
N GLY A 140 11.82 9.26 -3.72
CA GLY A 140 11.27 8.74 -2.47
C GLY A 140 12.31 8.67 -1.35
N HIS A 141 11.86 8.24 -0.17
CA HIS A 141 12.73 8.09 1.00
C HIS A 141 13.81 7.00 0.81
N GLY A 142 13.45 5.89 0.18
CA GLY A 142 14.32 4.71 0.04
C GLY A 142 14.83 4.44 -1.37
N LYS A 143 14.29 5.14 -2.38
CA LYS A 143 14.54 4.87 -3.80
C LYS A 143 14.46 6.18 -4.59
N ILE A 144 15.28 6.28 -5.63
CA ILE A 144 15.13 7.26 -6.70
C ILE A 144 14.87 6.49 -7.97
N GLU A 145 13.81 6.85 -8.67
CA GLU A 145 13.29 6.17 -9.84
C GLU A 145 13.20 7.15 -11.01
N ILE A 146 13.69 6.74 -12.18
CA ILE A 146 13.63 7.55 -13.39
C ILE A 146 12.97 6.71 -14.48
N LEU A 147 11.83 7.17 -14.97
CA LEU A 147 11.09 6.54 -16.06
C LEU A 147 10.88 7.52 -17.19
N SER A 148 11.37 7.19 -18.38
CA SER A 148 10.96 7.85 -19.62
C SER A 148 9.81 7.08 -20.25
N VAL A 149 8.65 7.73 -20.38
CA VAL A 149 7.52 7.20 -21.13
C VAL A 149 7.51 7.88 -22.49
N THR A 150 7.43 7.09 -23.56
CA THR A 150 7.30 7.57 -24.93
C THR A 150 6.18 6.82 -25.61
N GLN A 151 5.19 7.54 -26.14
CA GLN A 151 4.17 6.95 -26.99
C GLN A 151 4.75 6.72 -28.39
N GLU A 152 4.67 5.49 -28.91
CA GLU A 152 4.94 5.17 -30.32
C GLU A 152 3.81 5.67 -31.25
#